data_AF-A0A182EVI3-F1
#
_entry.id   AF-A0A182EVI3-F1
#
_cell.length_a   1.000
_cell.length_b   1.000
_cell.length_c   1.000
_cell.angle_alpha   90.00
_cell.angle_beta   90.00
_cell.angle_gamma   90.00
#
_symmetry.space_group_name_H-M   'P 1'
#
loop_
_entity.id
_entity.type
_entity.pdbx_description
1 polymer ?
#
loop_
_entity_poly.entity_id
_entity_poly.type
_entity_poly.pdbx_seq_one_letter_code
_entity_poly.pdbx_strand_id
1 'polypeptide(L)'
;MIKKPDKQEFSVFSFMQPLSTEIWMYIIFAYVGVSVVIFLVSRFSPYEWRIEEMSAGGGFTISNDFSVYNCLWFTLAAFMQQGTDIVPRSISGRLASSVWWFFTMIIVSSYTANLAAFLTLEKMQAPIESVEDLAKQTKIKYGIQQGGSTAQFFKHSSVQIYQRMWRYMESQVPTVFTSTYAEGIERVRSHKGRYAFLLEATANEYANTRKPCDTMKVGSNLNSVGYGVATPFGSPY
;
A
#
# COMPACT_ATOMS: atom_id res chain seq x y z
N MET A 1 -4.44 22.60 5.49
CA MET A 1 -4.11 21.76 6.66
C MET A 1 -5.11 20.65 6.78
N ILE A 2 -4.65 19.44 7.07
CA ILE A 2 -5.50 18.28 7.39
C ILE A 2 -5.04 17.66 8.71
N LYS A 3 -5.88 16.80 9.28
CA LYS A 3 -5.46 15.94 10.39
C LYS A 3 -4.42 14.96 9.85
N LYS A 4 -3.32 14.79 10.58
CA LYS A 4 -2.33 13.75 10.32
C LYS A 4 -3.05 12.39 10.33
N PRO A 5 -2.91 11.57 9.28
CA PRO A 5 -3.57 10.27 9.24
C PRO A 5 -3.09 9.42 10.42
N ASP A 6 -4.04 8.71 11.02
CA ASP A 6 -3.71 7.74 12.05
C ASP A 6 -2.84 6.63 11.42
N LYS A 7 -1.98 6.00 12.23
CA LYS A 7 -1.14 4.89 11.76
C LYS A 7 -2.05 3.80 11.22
N GLN A 8 -1.76 3.31 10.01
CA GLN A 8 -2.57 2.29 9.37
C GLN A 8 -2.63 1.05 10.27
N GLU A 9 -3.83 0.67 10.69
CA GLU A 9 -4.01 -0.55 11.48
C GLU A 9 -3.68 -1.77 10.62
N PHE A 10 -2.94 -2.72 11.19
CA PHE A 10 -2.59 -3.95 10.50
C PHE A 10 -3.87 -4.70 10.13
N SER A 11 -4.10 -4.88 8.83
CA SER A 11 -5.19 -5.71 8.34
C SER A 11 -4.77 -7.18 8.42
N VAL A 12 -5.74 -8.10 8.51
CA VAL A 12 -5.49 -9.55 8.58
C VAL A 12 -4.62 -10.05 7.41
N PHE A 13 -4.71 -9.39 6.24
CA PHE A 13 -3.94 -9.73 5.04
C PHE A 13 -2.68 -8.88 4.85
N SER A 14 -2.25 -8.11 5.85
CA SER A 14 -1.03 -7.29 5.75
C SER A 14 0.24 -8.11 5.53
N PHE A 15 0.25 -9.39 5.92
CA PHE A 15 1.37 -10.29 5.64
C PHE A 15 1.58 -10.56 4.13
N MET A 16 0.54 -10.40 3.30
CA MET A 16 0.64 -10.62 1.85
C MET A 16 1.12 -9.37 1.08
N GLN A 17 1.05 -8.19 1.71
CA GLN A 17 1.44 -6.89 1.14
C GLN A 17 2.92 -6.70 0.76
N PRO A 18 3.91 -7.40 1.36
CA PRO A 18 5.32 -7.26 0.97
C PRO A 18 5.62 -7.67 -0.47
N LEU A 19 4.71 -8.41 -1.12
CA LEU A 19 4.85 -8.89 -2.47
C LEU A 19 3.62 -8.50 -3.31
N SER A 20 3.83 -8.04 -4.54
CA SER A 20 2.74 -7.67 -5.45
C SER A 20 1.85 -8.86 -5.78
N THR A 21 0.55 -8.61 -5.99
CA THR A 21 -0.44 -9.62 -6.41
C THR A 21 -0.05 -10.32 -7.71
N GLU A 22 0.63 -9.61 -8.61
CA GLU A 22 1.17 -10.18 -9.86
C GLU A 22 2.18 -11.30 -9.60
N ILE A 23 3.10 -11.09 -8.66
CA ILE A 23 4.13 -12.07 -8.33
C ILE A 23 3.50 -13.30 -7.66
N TRP A 24 2.49 -13.10 -6.82
CA TRP A 24 1.71 -14.21 -6.25
C TRP A 24 1.07 -15.08 -7.34
N MET A 25 0.50 -14.46 -8.38
CA MET A 25 -0.03 -15.20 -9.52
C MET A 25 1.08 -15.97 -10.26
N TYR A 26 2.23 -15.34 -10.52
CA TYR A 26 3.37 -16.01 -11.16
C TYR A 26 3.92 -17.18 -10.34
N ILE A 27 3.96 -17.08 -9.00
CA ILE A 27 4.37 -18.18 -8.11
C ILE A 27 3.42 -19.38 -8.26
N ILE A 28 2.10 -19.14 -8.29
CA ILE A 28 1.10 -20.21 -8.45
C ILE A 28 1.26 -20.89 -9.82
N PHE A 29 1.42 -20.11 -10.90
CA PHE A 29 1.64 -20.67 -12.23
C PHE A 29 2.96 -21.45 -12.32
N ALA A 30 4.05 -20.92 -11.76
CA ALA A 30 5.34 -21.59 -11.72
C ALA A 30 5.27 -22.89 -10.90
N TYR A 31 4.58 -22.88 -9.76
CA TYR A 31 4.34 -24.06 -8.93
C TYR A 31 3.66 -25.18 -9.74
N VAL A 32 2.51 -24.90 -10.36
CA VAL A 32 1.79 -25.90 -11.17
C VAL A 32 2.64 -26.36 -12.36
N GLY A 33 3.32 -25.43 -13.04
CA GLY A 33 4.19 -25.75 -14.17
C GLY A 33 5.33 -26.70 -13.79
N VAL A 34 6.00 -26.45 -12.67
CA VAL A 34 7.08 -27.31 -12.18
C VAL A 34 6.56 -28.66 -11.71
N SER A 35 5.41 -28.74 -11.05
CA SER A 35 4.80 -30.03 -10.69
C SER A 35 4.50 -30.88 -11.92
N VAL A 36 4.02 -30.27 -13.01
CA VAL A 36 3.78 -30.96 -14.30
C VAL A 36 5.09 -31.39 -14.93
N VAL A 37 6.13 -30.55 -14.95
CA VAL A 37 7.45 -30.92 -15.49
C VAL A 37 8.04 -32.10 -14.73
N ILE A 38 8.00 -32.08 -13.39
CA ILE A 38 8.48 -33.19 -12.56
C ILE A 38 7.65 -34.46 -12.85
N PHE A 39 6.32 -34.35 -12.91
CA PHE A 39 5.46 -35.49 -13.25
C PHE A 39 5.80 -36.11 -14.62
N LEU A 40 6.03 -35.29 -15.65
CA LEU A 40 6.41 -35.77 -16.97
C LEU A 40 7.79 -36.45 -16.94
N VAL A 41 8.79 -35.82 -16.31
CA VAL A 41 10.14 -36.38 -16.18
C VAL A 41 10.10 -37.71 -15.42
N SER A 42 9.31 -37.79 -14.34
CA SER A 42 9.12 -39.00 -13.55
C SER A 42 8.40 -40.12 -14.30
N ARG A 43 7.51 -39.78 -15.25
CA ARG A 43 6.82 -40.77 -16.07
C ARG A 43 7.69 -41.29 -17.20
N PHE A 44 8.43 -40.40 -17.87
CA PHE A 44 9.26 -40.74 -19.03
C PHE A 44 10.61 -41.34 -18.67
N SER A 45 11.14 -41.10 -17.46
CA SER A 45 12.42 -41.64 -17.04
C SER A 45 12.26 -43.08 -16.51
N PRO A 46 12.82 -44.11 -17.19
CA PRO A 46 12.72 -45.51 -16.73
C PRO A 46 13.39 -45.74 -15.38
N TYR A 47 14.32 -44.86 -14.99
CA TYR A 47 15.10 -44.93 -13.75
C TYR A 47 14.30 -44.58 -12.47
N GLU A 48 13.08 -44.06 -12.60
CA GLU A 48 12.23 -43.75 -11.44
C GLU A 48 11.25 -44.88 -11.09
N TRP A 49 11.13 -45.87 -11.97
CA TRP A 49 10.27 -47.02 -11.76
C TRP A 49 10.95 -48.02 -10.83
N ARG A 50 10.34 -48.27 -9.66
CA ARG A 50 10.82 -49.27 -8.71
C ARG A 50 10.31 -50.64 -9.13
N ILE A 51 11.20 -51.61 -9.13
CA ILE A 51 10.81 -53.02 -9.21
C ILE A 51 10.72 -53.50 -7.76
N GLU A 52 9.50 -53.62 -7.23
CA GLU A 52 9.25 -54.24 -5.93
C GLU A 52 8.93 -55.72 -6.11
N GLU A 53 9.70 -56.57 -5.44
CA GLU A 53 9.48 -58.01 -5.41
C GLU A 53 8.40 -58.33 -4.37
N MET A 54 7.29 -58.94 -4.78
CA MET A 54 6.23 -59.33 -3.84
C MET A 54 6.73 -60.46 -2.93
N SER A 55 6.78 -60.20 -1.62
CA SER A 55 7.19 -61.16 -0.59
C SER A 55 6.27 -62.39 -0.46
N ALA A 56 5.12 -62.43 -1.14
CA ALA A 56 4.12 -63.49 -1.05
C ALA A 56 3.78 -64.17 -2.39
N GLY A 57 4.70 -64.18 -3.35
CA GLY A 57 4.59 -65.03 -4.55
C GLY A 57 5.10 -64.39 -5.83
N GLY A 58 6.38 -64.64 -6.14
CA GLY A 58 6.94 -64.76 -7.50
C GLY A 58 6.57 -63.73 -8.58
N GLY A 59 6.20 -62.51 -8.20
CA GLY A 59 5.80 -61.46 -9.13
C GLY A 59 6.53 -60.14 -8.84
N PHE A 60 6.96 -59.48 -9.91
CA PHE A 60 7.54 -58.14 -9.84
C PHE A 60 6.42 -57.10 -10.06
N THR A 61 6.25 -56.17 -9.14
CA THR A 61 5.40 -54.98 -9.37
C THR A 61 6.28 -53.79 -9.71
N ILE A 62 5.89 -53.04 -10.73
CA ILE A 62 6.59 -51.81 -11.10
C ILE A 62 5.83 -50.63 -10.51
N SER A 63 6.32 -50.07 -9.41
CA SER A 63 5.69 -48.94 -8.71
C SER A 63 6.41 -47.63 -9.03
N ASN A 64 5.64 -46.57 -9.29
CA ASN A 64 6.15 -45.21 -9.42
C ASN A 64 5.48 -44.35 -8.35
N ASP A 65 6.26 -43.87 -7.39
CA ASP A 65 5.77 -43.09 -6.26
C ASP A 65 5.35 -41.66 -6.67
N PHE A 66 5.74 -41.20 -7.87
CA PHE A 66 5.40 -39.87 -8.39
C PHE A 66 4.06 -39.87 -9.15
N SER A 67 2.96 -39.93 -8.39
CA SER A 67 1.64 -39.51 -8.88
C SER A 67 1.53 -37.97 -8.94
N VAL A 68 0.60 -37.42 -9.73
CA VAL A 68 0.36 -35.96 -9.83
C VAL A 68 0.21 -35.31 -8.45
N TYR A 69 -0.50 -35.97 -7.54
CA TYR A 69 -0.67 -35.51 -6.16
C TYR A 69 0.66 -35.47 -5.39
N ASN A 70 1.50 -36.50 -5.54
CA ASN A 70 2.80 -36.58 -4.86
C ASN A 70 3.80 -35.58 -5.45
N CYS A 71 3.72 -35.29 -6.76
CA CYS A 71 4.51 -34.22 -7.40
C CYS A 71 4.10 -32.84 -6.88
N LEU A 72 2.80 -32.55 -6.78
CA LEU A 72 2.28 -31.31 -6.19
C LEU A 72 2.75 -31.16 -4.74
N TRP A 73 2.58 -32.22 -3.94
CA TRP A 73 3.03 -32.24 -2.55
C TRP A 73 4.54 -32.02 -2.40
N PHE A 74 5.35 -32.69 -3.22
CA PHE A 74 6.80 -32.50 -3.28
C PHE A 74 7.18 -31.04 -3.58
N THR A 75 6.57 -30.45 -4.61
CA THR A 75 6.85 -29.06 -4.99
C THR A 75 6.40 -28.05 -3.93
N LEU A 76 5.31 -28.34 -3.22
CA LEU A 76 4.77 -27.49 -2.15
C LEU A 76 5.67 -27.53 -0.91
N ALA A 77 6.10 -28.73 -0.51
CA ALA A 77 7.03 -28.90 0.59
C ALA A 77 8.36 -28.20 0.32
N ALA A 78 8.92 -28.36 -0.89
CA ALA A 78 10.13 -27.63 -1.31
C ALA A 78 9.95 -26.10 -1.30
N PHE A 79 8.74 -25.59 -1.59
CA PHE A 79 8.41 -24.17 -1.50
C PHE A 79 8.31 -23.68 -0.05
N MET A 80 7.73 -24.50 0.84
CA MET A 80 7.66 -24.25 2.27
C MET A 80 8.98 -24.52 3.02
N GLN A 81 10.06 -24.85 2.29
CA GLN A 81 11.38 -25.23 2.84
C GLN A 81 11.31 -26.45 3.76
N GLN A 82 10.34 -27.33 3.52
CA GLN A 82 10.18 -28.59 4.23
C GLN A 82 10.66 -29.76 3.36
N GLY A 83 11.27 -30.75 4.00
CA GLY A 83 11.66 -32.00 3.34
C GLY A 83 10.47 -32.93 3.11
N THR A 84 10.60 -33.83 2.15
CA THR A 84 9.63 -34.91 1.89
C THR A 84 10.34 -36.25 1.86
N ASP A 85 9.61 -37.31 2.23
CA ASP A 85 10.12 -38.68 2.18
C ASP A 85 10.29 -39.20 0.74
N ILE A 86 9.66 -38.54 -0.23
CA ILE A 86 9.68 -38.89 -1.65
C ILE A 86 10.71 -37.99 -2.35
N VAL A 87 11.77 -38.58 -2.91
CA VAL A 87 12.85 -37.85 -3.59
C VAL A 87 13.07 -38.37 -5.02
N PRO A 88 13.30 -37.50 -6.02
CA PRO A 88 13.54 -37.92 -7.38
C PRO A 88 14.88 -38.66 -7.49
N ARG A 89 14.86 -39.83 -8.13
CA ARG A 89 16.05 -40.65 -8.35
C ARG A 89 16.73 -40.33 -9.68
N SER A 90 15.97 -39.94 -10.70
CA SER A 90 16.52 -39.60 -12.01
C SER A 90 17.37 -38.34 -11.94
N ILE A 91 18.46 -38.29 -12.72
CA ILE A 91 19.33 -37.11 -12.78
C ILE A 91 18.57 -35.89 -13.30
N SER A 92 17.65 -36.09 -14.26
CA SER A 92 16.79 -35.04 -14.80
C SER A 92 15.80 -34.52 -13.77
N GLY A 93 15.23 -35.42 -12.95
CA GLY A 93 14.33 -35.04 -11.84
C GLY A 93 15.07 -34.27 -10.75
N ARG A 94 16.29 -34.68 -10.42
CA ARG A 94 17.16 -33.95 -9.48
C ARG A 94 17.53 -32.57 -9.98
N LEU A 95 17.88 -32.41 -11.26
CA LEU A 95 18.18 -31.10 -11.83
C LEU A 95 16.95 -30.17 -11.80
N ALA A 96 15.78 -30.66 -12.20
CA ALA A 96 14.53 -29.89 -12.14
C ALA A 96 14.21 -29.46 -10.70
N SER A 97 14.32 -30.37 -9.73
CA SER A 97 14.10 -30.07 -8.32
C SER A 97 15.14 -29.11 -7.73
N SER A 98 16.41 -29.19 -8.14
CA SER A 98 17.45 -28.26 -7.71
C SER A 98 17.22 -26.85 -8.23
N VAL A 99 16.77 -26.69 -9.48
CA VAL A 99 16.41 -25.39 -10.05
C VAL A 99 15.19 -24.82 -9.32
N TRP A 100 14.18 -25.65 -9.05
CA TRP A 100 13.02 -25.24 -8.25
C TRP A 100 13.44 -24.79 -6.85
N TRP A 101 14.27 -25.58 -6.16
CA TRP A 101 14.76 -25.26 -4.83
C TRP A 101 15.55 -23.94 -4.78
N PHE A 102 16.38 -23.68 -5.79
CA PHE A 102 17.08 -22.40 -5.89
C PHE A 102 16.11 -21.22 -6.10
N PHE A 103 15.11 -21.41 -6.96
CA PHE A 103 14.06 -20.41 -7.16
C PHE A 103 13.27 -20.13 -5.88
N THR A 104 12.84 -21.16 -5.14
CA THR A 104 12.08 -20.98 -3.90
C THR A 104 12.92 -20.31 -2.81
N MET A 105 14.21 -20.62 -2.71
CA MET A 105 15.13 -19.95 -1.79
C MET A 105 15.20 -18.44 -2.05
N ILE A 106 15.34 -18.02 -3.32
CA ILE A 106 15.39 -16.60 -3.70
C ILE A 106 14.08 -15.89 -3.33
N ILE A 107 12.95 -16.51 -3.64
CA ILE A 107 11.62 -15.93 -3.37
C ILE A 107 11.41 -15.75 -1.88
N VAL A 108 11.67 -16.79 -1.07
CA VAL A 108 11.47 -16.69 0.39
C VAL A 108 12.44 -15.68 1.00
N SER A 109 13.70 -15.64 0.57
CA SER A 109 14.68 -14.64 1.02
C SER A 109 14.26 -13.21 0.67
N SER A 110 13.68 -13.00 -0.50
CA SER A 110 13.19 -11.67 -0.93
C SER A 110 11.93 -11.27 -0.16
N TYR A 111 11.03 -12.23 0.09
CA TYR A 111 9.83 -12.02 0.91
C TYR A 111 10.19 -11.65 2.35
N THR A 112 11.14 -12.35 2.98
CA THR A 112 11.56 -12.04 4.36
C THR A 112 12.25 -10.68 4.45
N ALA A 113 13.07 -10.31 3.47
CA ALA A 113 13.68 -8.98 3.40
C ALA A 113 12.63 -7.86 3.23
N ASN A 114 11.69 -8.02 2.31
CA ASN A 114 10.63 -7.04 2.08
C ASN A 114 9.65 -6.95 3.25
N LEU A 115 9.36 -8.08 3.91
CA LEU A 115 8.53 -8.10 5.11
C LEU A 115 9.22 -7.35 6.26
N ALA A 116 10.51 -7.55 6.48
CA ALA A 116 11.27 -6.80 7.48
C ALA A 116 11.30 -5.28 7.18
N ALA A 117 11.48 -4.91 5.91
CA ALA A 117 11.38 -3.52 5.49
C ALA A 117 9.96 -2.97 5.70
N PHE A 118 8.92 -3.75 5.41
CA PHE A 118 7.53 -3.34 5.59
C PHE A 118 7.16 -3.14 7.07
N LEU A 119 7.66 -4.01 7.97
CA LEU A 119 7.43 -3.91 9.40
C LEU A 119 8.13 -2.72 10.04
N THR A 120 9.22 -2.23 9.44
CA THR A 120 9.98 -1.06 9.94
C THR A 120 9.53 0.24 9.31
N LEU A 121 8.96 0.21 8.09
CA LEU A 121 8.47 1.39 7.39
C LEU A 121 7.01 1.65 7.70
N GLU A 122 6.76 2.55 8.65
CA GLU A 122 5.44 3.16 8.82
C GLU A 122 5.14 4.12 7.66
N LYS A 123 4.45 3.65 6.61
CA LYS A 123 4.00 4.52 5.53
C LYS A 123 2.81 5.36 6.00
N MET A 124 3.05 6.65 6.27
CA MET A 124 1.98 7.63 6.41
C MET A 124 1.61 8.17 5.02
N GLN A 125 0.64 7.53 4.35
CA GLN A 125 0.12 8.06 3.10
C GLN A 125 -1.00 9.06 3.38
N ALA A 126 -0.80 10.32 2.98
CA ALA A 126 -1.86 11.32 3.06
C ALA A 126 -2.95 11.00 2.02
N PRO A 127 -4.24 11.10 2.35
CA PRO A 127 -5.32 10.83 1.41
C PRO A 127 -5.45 11.87 0.30
N ILE A 128 -4.78 13.01 0.43
CA ILE A 128 -4.78 14.13 -0.51
C ILE A 128 -3.32 14.58 -0.65
N GLU A 129 -2.87 14.81 -1.87
CA GLU A 129 -1.54 15.39 -2.16
C GLU A 129 -1.63 16.85 -2.62
N SER A 130 -2.72 17.20 -3.31
CA SER A 130 -2.91 18.49 -3.97
C SER A 130 -4.27 19.14 -3.68
N VAL A 131 -4.39 20.44 -3.94
CA VAL A 131 -5.67 21.15 -3.78
C VAL A 131 -6.63 20.81 -4.92
N GLU A 132 -6.08 20.42 -6.07
CA GLU A 132 -6.81 19.90 -7.21
C GLU A 132 -7.56 18.61 -6.87
N ASP A 133 -6.91 17.70 -6.13
CA ASP A 133 -7.54 16.46 -5.67
C ASP A 133 -8.66 16.77 -4.67
N LEU A 134 -8.44 17.73 -3.77
CA LEU A 134 -9.46 18.21 -2.84
C LEU A 134 -10.68 18.81 -3.57
N ALA A 135 -10.47 19.49 -4.69
CA ALA A 135 -11.56 20.07 -5.49
C ALA A 135 -12.33 19.04 -6.34
N LYS A 136 -11.71 17.89 -6.68
CA LYS A 136 -12.34 16.81 -7.46
C LYS A 136 -13.23 15.90 -6.61
N GLN A 137 -12.90 15.71 -5.34
CA GLN A 137 -13.67 14.89 -4.42
C GLN A 137 -14.60 15.70 -3.51
N THR A 138 -15.64 15.05 -2.98
CA THR A 138 -16.61 15.63 -2.03
C THR A 138 -16.59 14.96 -0.66
N LYS A 139 -15.77 13.91 -0.47
CA LYS A 139 -15.69 13.13 0.78
C LYS A 139 -15.06 13.93 1.92
N ILE A 140 -14.02 14.71 1.63
CA ILE A 140 -13.36 15.60 2.59
C ILE A 140 -13.89 17.00 2.35
N LYS A 141 -14.67 17.50 3.32
CA LYS A 141 -15.16 18.89 3.28
C LYS A 141 -13.99 19.83 3.50
N TYR A 142 -14.05 21.02 2.94
CA TYR A 142 -13.04 22.03 3.16
C TYR A 142 -13.65 23.39 3.40
N GLY A 143 -12.97 24.19 4.22
CA GLY A 143 -13.46 25.50 4.62
C GLY A 143 -12.33 26.44 5.01
N ILE A 144 -12.71 27.68 5.24
CA ILE A 144 -11.83 28.82 5.50
C ILE A 144 -12.44 29.74 6.54
N GLN A 145 -11.64 30.66 7.08
CA GLN A 145 -12.14 31.66 8.00
C GLN A 145 -13.09 32.64 7.28
N GLN A 146 -14.26 32.87 7.86
CA GLN A 146 -15.25 33.81 7.36
C GLN A 146 -14.72 35.25 7.44
N GLY A 147 -14.83 36.00 6.35
CA GLY A 147 -14.37 37.39 6.28
C GLY A 147 -12.85 37.58 6.22
N GLY A 148 -12.06 36.51 6.13
CA GLY A 148 -10.61 36.58 6.00
C GLY A 148 -10.13 36.94 4.59
N SER A 149 -8.85 37.31 4.47
CA SER A 149 -8.15 37.55 3.19
C SER A 149 -8.26 36.35 2.25
N THR A 150 -8.17 35.14 2.78
CA THR A 150 -8.32 33.88 2.03
C THR A 150 -9.72 33.73 1.45
N ALA A 151 -10.78 34.15 2.16
CA ALA A 151 -12.14 34.12 1.63
C ALA A 151 -12.31 35.10 0.47
N GLN A 152 -11.75 36.30 0.61
CA GLN A 152 -11.77 37.29 -0.46
C GLN A 152 -10.99 36.82 -1.70
N PHE A 153 -9.88 36.12 -1.50
CA PHE A 153 -9.08 35.50 -2.56
C PHE A 153 -9.91 34.50 -3.39
N PHE A 154 -10.59 33.56 -2.73
CA PHE A 154 -11.42 32.56 -3.44
C PHE A 154 -12.62 33.20 -4.14
N LYS A 155 -13.21 34.24 -3.55
CA LYS A 155 -14.35 34.96 -4.14
C LYS A 155 -13.99 35.73 -5.42
N HIS A 156 -12.81 36.36 -5.47
CA HIS A 156 -12.38 37.18 -6.61
C HIS A 156 -11.38 36.48 -7.53
N SER A 157 -11.11 35.20 -7.30
CA SER A 157 -10.15 34.47 -8.10
C SER A 157 -10.61 34.32 -9.56
N SER A 158 -9.69 34.49 -10.51
CA SER A 158 -9.93 34.24 -11.94
C SER A 158 -9.72 32.76 -12.33
N VAL A 159 -9.11 31.95 -11.46
CA VAL A 159 -8.80 30.55 -11.76
C VAL A 159 -10.05 29.69 -11.57
N GLN A 160 -10.43 28.92 -12.59
CA GLN A 160 -11.66 28.12 -12.61
C GLN A 160 -11.77 27.15 -11.43
N ILE A 161 -10.65 26.54 -11.00
CA ILE A 161 -10.66 25.59 -9.88
C ILE A 161 -11.01 26.27 -8.56
N TYR A 162 -10.46 27.47 -8.30
CA TYR A 162 -10.73 28.24 -7.09
C TYR A 162 -12.16 28.79 -7.08
N GLN A 163 -12.69 29.20 -8.23
CA GLN A 163 -14.10 29.58 -8.36
C GLN A 163 -15.05 28.41 -8.07
N ARG A 164 -14.72 27.20 -8.55
CA ARG A 164 -15.48 25.99 -8.24
C ARG A 164 -15.43 25.67 -6.75
N MET A 165 -14.26 25.76 -6.14
CA MET A 165 -14.08 25.57 -4.69
C MET A 165 -14.90 26.58 -3.89
N TRP A 166 -14.93 27.87 -4.31
CA TRP A 166 -15.75 28.89 -3.66
C TRP A 166 -17.24 28.55 -3.71
N ARG A 167 -17.77 28.22 -4.89
CA ARG A 167 -19.18 27.80 -5.05
C ARG A 167 -19.52 26.55 -4.24
N TYR A 168 -18.58 25.61 -4.14
CA TYR A 168 -18.74 24.46 -3.26
C TYR A 168 -18.85 24.91 -1.80
N MET A 169 -17.91 25.72 -1.29
CA MET A 169 -17.93 26.19 0.10
C MET A 169 -19.21 26.98 0.43
N GLU A 170 -19.71 27.78 -0.51
CA GLU A 170 -20.93 28.58 -0.34
C GLU A 170 -22.22 27.73 -0.35
N SER A 171 -22.24 26.63 -1.11
CA SER A 171 -23.40 25.73 -1.20
C SER A 171 -23.49 24.67 -0.10
N GLN A 172 -22.44 24.47 0.71
CA GLN A 172 -22.42 23.43 1.73
C GLN A 172 -23.28 23.79 2.97
N VAL A 173 -24.18 22.88 3.35
CA VAL A 173 -24.92 22.89 4.61
C VAL A 173 -24.59 21.59 5.39
N PRO A 174 -24.16 21.65 6.66
CA PRO A 174 -23.87 22.83 7.48
C PRO A 174 -22.66 23.62 6.98
N THR A 175 -22.56 24.88 7.39
CA THR A 175 -21.52 25.82 6.95
C THR A 175 -20.11 25.24 7.15
N VAL A 176 -19.28 25.31 6.11
CA VAL A 176 -17.87 24.92 6.17
C VAL A 176 -16.97 26.06 6.64
N PHE A 177 -17.45 27.29 6.60
CA PHE A 177 -16.73 28.45 7.14
C PHE A 177 -16.61 28.37 8.66
N THR A 178 -15.52 28.92 9.19
CA THR A 178 -15.30 29.07 10.64
C THR A 178 -15.12 30.54 10.99
N SER A 179 -15.48 30.91 12.22
CA SER A 179 -15.37 32.31 12.68
C SER A 179 -13.91 32.69 12.99
N THR A 180 -13.16 31.76 13.59
CA THR A 180 -11.76 31.95 14.00
C THR A 180 -10.85 30.84 13.50
N TYR A 181 -9.54 31.11 13.49
CA TYR A 181 -8.52 30.07 13.20
C TYR A 181 -8.53 28.94 14.24
N ALA A 182 -8.73 29.26 15.52
CA ALA A 182 -8.78 28.26 16.59
C ALA A 182 -9.93 27.26 16.40
N GLU A 183 -11.12 27.77 16.06
CA GLU A 183 -12.28 26.94 15.71
C GLU A 183 -11.99 26.06 14.48
N GLY A 184 -11.37 26.62 13.44
CA GLY A 184 -10.99 25.86 12.25
C GLY A 184 -10.01 24.74 12.51
N ILE A 185 -8.99 24.98 13.34
CA ILE A 185 -8.02 23.96 13.75
C ILE A 185 -8.70 22.86 14.55
N GLU A 186 -9.52 23.21 15.56
CA GLU A 186 -10.23 22.22 16.37
C GLU A 186 -11.24 21.40 15.56
N ARG A 187 -11.87 22.03 14.55
CA ARG A 187 -12.74 21.34 13.61
C ARG A 187 -11.99 20.28 12.80
N VAL A 188 -10.77 20.57 12.35
CA VAL A 188 -9.91 19.57 11.67
C VAL A 188 -9.58 18.39 12.57
N ARG A 189 -9.27 18.65 13.85
CA ARG A 189 -8.92 17.62 14.83
C ARG A 189 -10.10 16.70 15.15
N SER A 190 -11.27 17.29 15.38
CA SER A 190 -12.51 16.57 15.73
C SER A 190 -13.07 15.72 14.59
N HIS A 191 -12.95 16.16 13.34
CA HIS A 191 -13.58 15.50 12.18
C HIS A 191 -12.77 14.33 11.58
N LYS A 192 -11.73 13.85 12.27
CA LYS A 192 -10.93 12.64 11.91
C LYS A 192 -10.58 12.54 10.41
N GLY A 193 -10.04 13.61 9.83
CA GLY A 193 -9.59 13.63 8.43
C GLY A 193 -10.69 13.82 7.37
N ARG A 194 -11.95 14.08 7.77
CA ARG A 194 -13.06 14.42 6.85
C ARG A 194 -13.26 15.92 6.63
N TYR A 195 -12.44 16.75 7.27
CA TYR A 195 -12.44 18.20 7.11
C TYR A 195 -11.01 18.71 6.91
N ALA A 196 -10.82 19.54 5.88
CA ALA A 196 -9.59 20.24 5.59
C ALA A 196 -9.80 21.75 5.79
N PHE A 197 -8.83 22.41 6.42
CA PHE A 197 -8.90 23.84 6.68
C PHE A 197 -7.83 24.56 5.88
N LEU A 198 -8.23 25.55 5.06
CA LEU A 198 -7.29 26.38 4.32
C LEU A 198 -7.00 27.63 5.14
N LEU A 199 -5.72 27.83 5.42
CA LEU A 199 -5.17 28.94 6.18
C LEU A 199 -3.78 29.27 5.62
N GLU A 200 -3.23 30.40 6.07
CA GLU A 200 -1.91 30.86 5.66
C GLU A 200 -0.79 29.88 6.07
N ALA A 201 0.29 29.85 5.28
CA ALA A 201 1.37 28.88 5.45
C ALA A 201 2.05 28.98 6.82
N THR A 202 2.30 30.21 7.28
CA THR A 202 2.88 30.54 8.60
C THR A 202 2.03 30.03 9.75
N ALA A 203 0.71 30.26 9.71
CA ALA A 203 -0.22 29.81 10.72
C ALA A 203 -0.33 28.27 10.75
N ASN A 204 -0.28 27.62 9.57
CA ASN A 204 -0.27 26.17 9.46
C ASN A 204 1.01 25.56 10.03
N GLU A 205 2.18 26.09 9.67
CA GLU A 205 3.47 25.64 10.21
C GLU A 205 3.55 25.83 11.73
N TYR A 206 3.06 26.96 12.23
CA TYR A 206 2.94 27.20 13.66
C TYR A 206 2.03 26.17 14.35
N ALA A 207 0.83 25.90 13.81
CA ALA A 207 -0.09 24.93 14.39
C ALA A 207 0.48 23.49 14.40
N ASN A 208 1.22 23.10 13.35
CA ASN A 208 1.81 21.77 13.23
C ASN A 208 2.93 21.51 14.26
N THR A 209 3.63 22.55 14.72
CA THR A 209 4.68 22.40 15.76
C THR A 209 4.11 22.33 17.19
N ARG A 210 2.81 22.57 17.37
CA ARG A 210 2.16 22.54 18.69
C ARG A 210 1.64 21.14 19.00
N LYS A 211 1.76 20.75 20.27
CA LYS A 211 1.14 19.51 20.78
C LYS A 211 -0.38 19.56 20.54
N PRO A 212 -1.03 18.46 20.14
CA PRO A 212 -0.51 17.08 20.08
C PRO A 212 0.14 16.66 18.74
N CYS A 213 0.58 17.60 17.89
CA CYS A 213 1.22 17.32 16.59
C CYS A 213 0.36 16.46 15.65
N ASP A 214 -0.95 16.69 15.68
CA ASP A 214 -1.98 15.93 14.99
C ASP A 214 -2.45 16.57 13.68
N THR A 215 -1.81 17.67 13.26
CA THR A 215 -2.08 18.36 12.01
C THR A 215 -0.89 18.26 11.06
N MET A 216 -1.15 18.35 9.76
CA MET A 216 -0.12 18.40 8.74
C MET A 216 -0.46 19.34 7.58
N LYS A 217 0.59 19.95 7.01
CA LYS A 217 0.55 20.67 5.73
C LYS A 217 0.58 19.65 4.59
N VAL A 218 -0.22 19.91 3.57
CA VAL A 218 -0.32 19.11 2.34
C VAL A 218 -0.27 20.07 1.16
N GLY A 219 0.44 19.67 0.11
CA GLY A 219 0.58 20.44 -1.12
C GLY A 219 1.47 21.68 -0.98
N SER A 220 1.58 22.39 -2.09
CA SER A 220 2.27 23.68 -2.19
C SER A 220 1.37 24.84 -1.73
N ASN A 221 1.98 26.01 -1.54
CA ASN A 221 1.23 27.23 -1.24
C ASN A 221 0.44 27.66 -2.49
N LEU A 222 -0.82 28.08 -2.30
CA LEU A 222 -1.72 28.51 -3.40
C LEU A 222 -1.39 29.90 -3.94
N ASN A 223 -0.83 30.75 -3.10
CA ASN A 223 -0.44 32.10 -3.41
C ASN A 223 0.84 32.47 -2.64
N SER A 224 1.50 33.54 -3.09
CA SER A 224 2.59 34.18 -2.37
C SER A 224 2.05 35.44 -1.71
N VAL A 225 1.90 35.41 -0.39
CA VAL A 225 1.44 36.55 0.42
C VAL A 225 2.49 36.86 1.48
N GLY A 226 2.65 38.14 1.80
CA GLY A 226 3.57 38.63 2.82
C GLY A 226 2.86 39.50 3.84
N TYR A 227 3.36 39.52 5.07
CA TYR A 227 2.89 40.44 6.09
C TYR A 227 3.62 41.77 5.97
N GLY A 228 2.88 42.87 6.13
CA GLY A 228 3.42 44.23 6.13
C GLY A 228 2.76 45.07 7.21
N VAL A 229 3.44 46.13 7.64
CA VAL A 229 2.87 47.12 8.56
C VAL A 229 2.11 48.14 7.71
N ALA A 230 0.80 48.26 7.94
CA ALA A 230 -0.03 49.24 7.25
C ALA A 230 -0.05 50.56 8.02
N THR A 231 0.33 51.65 7.37
CA THR A 231 0.16 53.02 7.87
C THR A 231 -1.02 53.70 7.18
N PRO A 232 -1.67 54.69 7.82
CA PRO A 232 -2.70 55.49 7.19
C PRO A 232 -2.20 56.16 5.90
N PHE A 233 -3.08 56.35 4.93
CA PHE A 233 -2.71 57.02 3.69
C PHE A 233 -2.24 58.45 3.98
N GLY A 234 -1.04 58.80 3.52
CA GLY A 234 -0.41 60.11 3.79
C GLY A 234 0.30 60.21 5.16
N SER A 235 0.51 59.09 5.85
CA SER A 235 1.35 59.04 7.04
C SER A 235 2.79 59.53 6.73
N PRO A 236 3.39 60.35 7.60
CA PRO A 236 4.81 60.74 7.50
C PRO A 236 5.78 59.62 7.91
N TYR A 237 5.24 58.51 8.43
CA TYR A 237 5.92 57.24 8.71
C TYR A 237 5.61 56.20 7.64
#